data_AF-A0A934VZK8-F1
#
_entry.id   AF-A0A934VZK8-F1
#
_cell.length_a   1.000
_cell.length_b   1.000
_cell.length_c   1.000
_cell.angle_alpha   90.00
_cell.angle_beta   90.00
_cell.angle_gamma   90.00
#
_symmetry.space_group_name_H-M   'P 1'
#
loop_
_entity.id
_entity.type
_entity.pdbx_description
1 polymer ?
#
loop_
_entity_poly.entity_id
_entity_poly.type
_entity_poly.pdbx_seq_one_letter_code
_entity_poly.pdbx_strand_id
1 'polypeptide(L)'
;MWPASRQPRLVIAALLGAVVLAGCDKDAADGRPPAKPETMTARIPAAGSDQMQLARISTKSGEILILEEDGSVTTMDLGSSEGRDAFEVTEADLMALNANLDLNLGGSDSMVSLPGRPPRMTAQERALKEFAARTKPTLPAWAEGTEIVPEDFLGVTVSALNADGKADLVEVTANLRRGVDADIAFSYATCALAGWAKENGSEYGRHIRTLQDTRDGKLLIGAAFLLSDSKPLGLRVMETEDTLRECRARGIPAA
;
A
#
# COMPACT_ATOMS: atom_id res chain seq x y z
N MET A 1 21.68 74.57 42.07
CA MET A 1 22.54 74.66 40.86
C MET A 1 21.69 74.36 39.64
N TRP A 2 22.05 75.04 38.55
CA TRP A 2 21.45 75.13 37.22
C TRP A 2 21.03 73.82 36.50
N PRO A 3 20.32 73.91 35.35
CA PRO A 3 19.08 73.20 35.11
C PRO A 3 19.10 72.28 33.85
N ALA A 4 17.90 71.86 33.48
CA ALA A 4 17.46 71.08 32.32
C ALA A 4 18.20 71.24 30.97
N SER A 5 18.26 70.13 30.23
CA SER A 5 18.14 70.11 28.76
C SER A 5 17.24 68.91 28.39
N ARG A 6 15.99 69.13 27.98
CA ARG A 6 15.48 69.36 26.62
C ARG A 6 15.77 68.21 25.64
N GLN A 7 14.71 67.48 25.31
CA GLN A 7 14.60 66.66 24.09
C GLN A 7 14.81 67.52 22.83
N PRO A 8 15.25 66.90 21.73
CA PRO A 8 14.34 66.83 20.58
C PRO A 8 14.42 65.54 19.72
N ARG A 9 13.24 65.10 19.28
CA ARG A 9 12.79 64.77 17.90
C ARG A 9 13.72 64.05 16.91
N LEU A 10 13.16 62.95 16.36
CA LEU A 10 13.21 62.43 14.97
C LEU A 10 14.62 62.15 14.41
N VAL A 11 14.88 60.98 13.81
CA VAL A 11 14.44 60.62 12.45
C VAL A 11 14.35 59.10 12.34
N ILE A 12 13.19 58.60 11.90
CA ILE A 12 13.03 57.25 11.34
C ILE A 12 13.74 57.27 9.98
N ALA A 13 14.93 56.68 9.91
CA ALA A 13 15.61 56.38 8.66
C ALA A 13 15.29 54.94 8.28
N ALA A 14 14.42 54.78 7.29
CA ALA A 14 14.23 53.54 6.57
C ALA A 14 15.56 53.15 5.91
N LEU A 15 16.19 52.07 6.38
CA LEU A 15 17.30 51.44 5.69
C LEU A 15 16.78 50.19 4.98
N LEU A 16 16.65 50.34 3.67
CA LEU A 16 16.54 49.28 2.67
C LEU A 16 17.56 48.17 2.99
N GLY A 17 17.05 46.99 3.33
CA GLY A 17 17.84 45.76 3.38
C GLY A 17 18.22 45.35 1.97
N ALA A 18 19.35 45.86 1.48
CA ALA A 18 20.01 45.33 0.30
C ALA A 18 20.50 43.92 0.62
N VAL A 19 19.89 42.92 -0.03
CA VAL A 19 20.43 41.57 -0.13
C VAL A 19 21.77 41.70 -0.86
N VAL A 20 22.88 41.61 -0.11
CA VAL A 20 24.19 41.40 -0.71
C VAL A 20 24.21 39.97 -1.19
N LEU A 21 23.92 39.80 -2.49
CA LEU A 21 24.40 38.66 -3.26
C LEU A 21 25.91 38.62 -3.09
N ALA A 22 26.39 37.73 -2.21
CA ALA A 22 27.80 37.40 -2.14
C ALA A 22 28.17 36.67 -3.45
N GLY A 23 28.49 37.49 -4.44
CA GLY A 23 29.09 37.08 -5.70
C GLY A 23 30.46 36.44 -5.44
N CYS A 24 30.70 35.40 -6.21
CA CYS A 24 31.91 34.64 -6.35
C CYS A 24 33.17 35.50 -6.27
N ASP A 25 33.99 35.26 -5.26
CA ASP A 25 35.39 35.64 -5.29
C ASP A 25 36.18 34.71 -4.39
N LYS A 26 36.73 33.65 -5.01
CA LYS A 26 38.13 33.24 -4.88
C LYS A 26 38.41 31.93 -5.63
N ASP A 27 39.48 31.99 -6.40
CA ASP A 27 40.30 30.90 -6.94
C ASP A 27 39.80 30.21 -8.22
N ALA A 28 40.12 30.86 -9.34
CA ALA A 28 40.44 30.20 -10.59
C ALA A 28 41.64 29.26 -10.38
N ALA A 29 41.36 27.99 -10.07
CA ALA A 29 42.29 26.88 -10.23
C ALA A 29 41.59 25.83 -11.09
N ASP A 30 41.92 25.87 -12.39
CA ASP A 30 41.53 24.96 -13.46
C ASP A 30 40.02 24.76 -13.66
N GLY A 31 39.49 25.03 -14.86
CA GLY A 31 38.08 24.83 -15.23
C GLY A 31 37.56 23.38 -15.21
N ARG A 32 38.09 22.54 -14.32
CA ARG A 32 37.59 21.23 -13.98
C ARG A 32 36.33 21.39 -13.13
N PRO A 33 35.22 20.72 -13.47
CA PRO A 33 34.06 20.64 -12.60
C PRO A 33 34.48 20.19 -11.20
N PRO A 34 33.86 20.72 -10.13
CA PRO A 34 34.17 20.29 -8.78
C PRO A 34 34.06 18.76 -8.67
N ALA A 35 34.96 18.14 -7.91
CA ALA A 35 34.92 16.71 -7.68
C ALA A 35 33.54 16.31 -7.13
N LYS A 36 32.99 15.19 -7.63
CA LYS A 36 31.69 14.68 -7.19
C LYS A 36 31.71 14.54 -5.66
N PRO A 37 30.75 15.14 -4.93
CA PRO A 37 30.73 15.06 -3.47
C PRO A 37 30.49 13.62 -3.05
N GLU A 38 31.19 13.12 -2.03
CA GLU A 38 31.11 11.72 -1.59
C GLU A 38 29.70 11.33 -1.09
N THR A 39 28.92 12.31 -0.63
CA THR A 39 27.51 12.11 -0.24
C THR A 39 26.63 13.23 -0.75
N MET A 40 25.40 12.91 -1.16
CA MET A 40 24.34 13.87 -1.48
C MET A 40 23.17 13.68 -0.51
N THR A 41 22.50 14.77 -0.14
CA THR A 41 21.27 14.71 0.66
C THR A 41 20.07 14.94 -0.25
N ALA A 42 19.05 14.10 -0.11
CA ALA A 42 17.80 14.21 -0.85
C ALA A 42 16.62 14.20 0.14
N ARG A 43 15.50 14.80 -0.25
CA ARG A 43 14.24 14.66 0.49
C ARG A 43 13.39 13.61 -0.22
N ILE A 44 12.99 12.57 0.51
CA ILE A 44 12.14 11.48 0.00
C ILE A 44 10.87 11.39 0.85
N PRO A 45 9.74 10.90 0.30
CA PRO A 45 8.55 10.64 1.12
C PRO A 45 8.86 9.56 2.15
N ALA A 46 8.46 9.78 3.40
CA ALA A 46 8.54 8.79 4.46
C ALA A 46 7.51 7.67 4.22
N ALA A 47 7.89 6.43 4.50
CA ALA A 47 7.05 5.27 4.21
C ALA A 47 5.70 5.38 4.93
N GLY A 48 4.62 5.54 4.16
CA GLY A 48 3.25 5.65 4.69
C GLY A 48 2.80 7.03 5.16
N SER A 49 3.56 8.11 4.88
CA SER A 49 3.11 9.48 5.17
C SER A 49 3.44 10.47 4.04
N ASP A 50 2.77 11.62 4.02
CA ASP A 50 3.06 12.74 3.11
C ASP A 50 4.23 13.62 3.62
N GLN A 51 4.94 13.16 4.65
CA GLN A 51 6.08 13.89 5.21
C GLN A 51 7.37 13.54 4.45
N MET A 52 8.19 14.56 4.22
CA MET A 52 9.47 14.41 3.53
C MET A 52 10.60 14.17 4.53
N GLN A 53 11.27 13.03 4.46
CA GLN A 53 12.44 12.69 5.25
C GLN A 53 13.75 12.92 4.49
N LEU A 54 14.82 13.20 5.23
CA LEU A 54 16.17 13.43 4.68
C LEU A 54 16.88 12.09 4.48
N ALA A 55 17.15 11.74 3.21
CA ALA A 55 17.98 10.60 2.84
C ALA A 55 19.41 11.04 2.50
N ARG A 56 20.38 10.16 2.77
CA ARG A 56 21.78 10.36 2.41
C ARG A 56 22.19 9.33 1.36
N ILE A 57 22.68 9.81 0.23
CA ILE A 57 23.06 9.00 -0.92
C ILE A 57 24.59 8.97 -0.99
N SER A 58 25.18 7.78 -0.88
CA SER A 58 26.62 7.59 -1.09
C SER A 58 26.91 7.59 -2.59
N THR A 59 27.65 8.59 -3.06
CA THR A 59 27.93 8.72 -4.50
C THR A 59 29.10 7.85 -4.96
N LYS A 60 29.83 7.26 -4.01
CA LYS A 60 31.01 6.40 -4.20
C LYS A 60 30.65 4.93 -4.35
N SER A 61 29.67 4.43 -3.57
CA SER A 61 29.22 3.03 -3.62
C SER A 61 27.98 2.84 -4.49
N GLY A 62 27.25 3.90 -4.85
CA GLY A 62 25.97 3.75 -5.55
C GLY A 62 24.92 3.09 -4.65
N GLU A 63 24.99 3.34 -3.35
CA GLU A 63 24.12 2.74 -2.35
C GLU A 63 23.20 3.82 -1.76
N ILE A 64 21.91 3.51 -1.69
CA ILE A 64 20.93 4.32 -0.96
C ILE A 64 20.86 3.77 0.46
N LEU A 65 21.10 4.64 1.44
CA LEU A 65 20.93 4.35 2.86
C LEU A 65 19.71 5.14 3.35
N ILE A 66 18.65 4.44 3.72
CA ILE A 66 17.44 5.05 4.26
C ILE A 66 17.46 4.82 5.77
N LEU A 67 17.43 5.92 6.54
CA LEU A 67 17.25 5.87 7.98
C LEU A 67 15.75 5.83 8.26
N GLU A 68 15.27 4.70 8.75
CA GLU A 68 13.87 4.48 9.09
C GLU A 68 13.50 5.17 10.41
N GLU A 69 12.21 5.34 10.66
CA GLU A 69 11.70 5.99 11.89
C GLU A 69 12.07 5.22 13.17
N ASP A 70 12.33 3.91 13.07
CA ASP A 70 12.78 3.07 14.18
C ASP A 70 14.31 3.16 14.42
N GLY A 71 15.03 3.95 13.62
CA GLY A 71 16.47 4.13 13.68
C GLY A 71 17.29 3.05 12.98
N SER A 72 16.65 2.08 12.31
CA SER A 72 17.33 1.12 11.45
C SER A 72 17.75 1.75 10.12
N VAL A 73 18.77 1.17 9.49
CA VAL A 73 19.26 1.61 8.18
C VAL A 73 19.00 0.51 7.17
N THR A 74 18.09 0.75 6.23
CA THR A 74 17.90 -0.12 5.06
C THR A 74 18.87 0.31 3.97
N THR A 75 19.53 -0.67 3.35
CA THR A 75 20.53 -0.42 2.30
C THR A 75 20.08 -1.03 0.98
N MET A 76 20.29 -0.28 -0.10
CA MET A 76 19.99 -0.75 -1.45
C MET A 76 21.13 -0.40 -2.41
N ASP A 77 21.75 -1.43 -2.97
CA ASP A 77 22.81 -1.30 -3.98
C ASP A 77 22.22 -1.07 -5.36
N LEU A 78 22.37 0.15 -5.90
CA LEU A 78 21.91 0.55 -7.23
C LEU A 78 22.69 -0.15 -8.35
N GLY A 79 23.88 -0.67 -8.05
CA GLY A 79 24.70 -1.43 -8.97
C GLY A 79 24.27 -2.88 -9.13
N SER A 80 23.43 -3.41 -8.23
CA SER A 80 22.89 -4.78 -8.30
C SER A 80 21.85 -4.91 -9.44
N SER A 81 21.54 -6.14 -9.87
CA SER A 81 20.47 -6.35 -10.86
C SER A 81 19.11 -5.86 -10.33
N GLU A 82 18.85 -6.05 -9.04
CA GLU A 82 17.63 -5.60 -8.38
C GLU A 82 17.55 -4.07 -8.30
N GLY A 83 18.65 -3.41 -7.94
CA GLY A 83 18.73 -1.94 -7.92
C GLY A 83 18.62 -1.31 -9.31
N ARG A 84 19.14 -1.96 -10.35
CA ARG A 84 18.97 -1.50 -11.73
C ARG A 84 17.54 -1.67 -12.21
N ASP A 85 16.93 -2.83 -11.94
CA ASP A 85 15.53 -3.10 -12.30
C ASP A 85 14.54 -2.17 -11.56
N ALA A 86 14.83 -1.77 -10.32
CA ALA A 86 13.98 -0.88 -9.53
C ALA A 86 13.92 0.56 -10.08
N PHE A 87 14.96 0.99 -10.81
CA PHE A 87 15.06 2.31 -11.44
C PHE A 87 15.11 2.26 -12.97
N GLU A 88 14.92 1.09 -13.58
CA GLU A 88 14.80 0.94 -15.03
C GLU A 88 13.46 1.54 -15.45
N VAL A 89 13.46 2.84 -15.76
CA VAL A 89 12.27 3.53 -16.26
C VAL A 89 12.09 3.15 -17.72
N THR A 90 10.99 2.46 -18.04
CA THR A 90 10.69 2.11 -19.43
C THR A 90 10.09 3.30 -20.17
N GLU A 91 10.16 3.27 -21.49
CA GLU A 91 9.56 4.31 -22.33
C GLU A 91 8.04 4.41 -22.12
N ALA A 92 7.38 3.28 -21.86
CA ALA A 92 5.96 3.25 -21.51
C ALA A 92 5.67 3.95 -20.16
N ASP A 93 6.53 3.74 -19.16
CA ASP A 93 6.42 4.41 -17.86
C ASP A 93 6.64 5.93 -18.01
N LEU A 94 7.61 6.34 -18.83
CA LEU A 94 7.85 7.76 -19.14
C LEU A 94 6.69 8.39 -19.92
N MET A 95 6.07 7.67 -20.86
CA MET A 95 4.91 8.15 -21.61
C MET A 95 3.67 8.29 -20.69
N ALA A 96 3.45 7.33 -19.78
CA ALA A 96 2.38 7.42 -18.79
C ALA A 96 2.61 8.55 -17.79
N LEU A 97 3.86 8.83 -17.42
CA LEU A 97 4.21 9.95 -16.54
C LEU A 97 4.09 11.29 -17.26
N ASN A 98 4.51 11.38 -18.54
CA ASN A 98 4.36 12.58 -19.36
C ASN A 98 2.88 12.95 -19.55
N ALA A 99 2.02 11.97 -19.83
CA ALA A 99 0.58 12.20 -19.96
C ALA A 99 -0.06 12.78 -18.68
N ASN A 100 0.53 12.55 -17.51
CA ASN A 100 0.04 13.07 -16.23
C ASN A 100 0.76 14.36 -15.78
N LEU A 101 1.98 14.65 -16.26
CA LEU A 101 2.82 15.75 -15.74
C LEU A 101 3.21 16.81 -16.78
N ASP A 102 2.77 16.70 -18.04
CA ASP A 102 3.05 17.66 -19.13
C ASP A 102 4.56 18.02 -19.25
N LEU A 103 5.41 17.00 -19.13
CA LEU A 103 6.88 17.15 -19.13
C LEU A 103 7.43 16.97 -20.55
N ASN A 104 7.88 18.06 -21.17
CA ASN A 104 8.48 18.00 -22.51
C ASN A 104 9.90 17.37 -22.50
N LEU A 105 9.98 16.05 -22.71
CA LEU A 105 11.23 15.28 -22.84
C LEU A 105 11.66 15.09 -24.31
N GLY A 106 11.55 16.14 -25.13
CA GLY A 106 12.00 16.15 -26.52
C GLY A 106 13.51 15.97 -26.65
N GLY A 107 13.96 14.72 -26.78
CA GLY A 107 15.36 14.38 -27.01
C GLY A 107 15.76 12.92 -26.78
N SER A 108 14.84 12.05 -26.32
CA SER A 108 15.14 10.65 -25.98
C SER A 108 14.86 9.63 -27.10
N ASP A 109 14.56 10.09 -28.33
CA ASP A 109 14.27 9.30 -29.54
C ASP A 109 15.41 8.36 -30.04
N SER A 110 16.42 8.07 -29.23
CA SER A 110 17.57 7.21 -29.61
C SER A 110 17.76 5.95 -28.77
N MET A 111 16.80 5.56 -27.92
CA MET A 111 16.78 4.22 -27.33
C MET A 111 15.64 3.38 -27.89
N VAL A 112 15.65 3.22 -29.20
CA VAL A 112 14.82 2.26 -29.94
C VAL A 112 14.98 0.88 -29.31
N SER A 113 13.87 0.34 -28.81
CA SER A 113 13.73 -1.06 -28.44
C SER A 113 14.30 -1.94 -29.58
N LEU A 114 15.37 -2.68 -29.29
CA LEU A 114 16.04 -3.53 -30.28
C LEU A 114 15.01 -4.46 -30.94
N PRO A 115 14.86 -4.45 -32.28
CA PRO A 115 13.90 -5.31 -32.95
C PRO A 115 14.21 -6.78 -32.64
N GLY A 116 13.20 -7.50 -32.12
CA GLY A 116 13.28 -8.94 -31.83
C GLY A 116 13.42 -9.32 -30.35
N ARG A 117 13.43 -8.37 -29.41
CA ARG A 117 13.33 -8.70 -27.97
C ARG A 117 11.87 -8.65 -27.53
N PRO A 118 11.29 -9.74 -26.96
CA PRO A 118 9.93 -9.68 -26.44
C PRO A 118 9.84 -8.60 -25.36
N PRO A 119 8.71 -7.89 -25.25
CA PRO A 119 8.50 -6.92 -24.18
C PRO A 119 8.73 -7.61 -22.83
N ARG A 120 9.65 -7.06 -22.03
CA ARG A 120 9.90 -7.56 -20.68
C ARG A 120 8.80 -7.04 -19.78
N MET A 121 8.32 -7.88 -18.86
CA MET A 121 7.32 -7.45 -17.88
C MET A 121 7.88 -6.31 -17.04
N THR A 122 7.09 -5.25 -16.84
CA THR A 122 7.47 -4.14 -15.96
C THR A 122 7.60 -4.62 -14.51
N ALA A 123 8.23 -3.83 -13.64
CA ALA A 123 8.27 -4.14 -12.20
C ALA A 123 6.86 -4.27 -11.61
N GLN A 124 5.93 -3.42 -12.04
CA GLN A 124 4.52 -3.47 -11.64
C GLN A 124 3.84 -4.76 -12.11
N GLU A 125 4.04 -5.16 -13.36
CA GLU A 125 3.46 -6.39 -13.91
C GLU A 125 4.00 -7.65 -13.22
N ARG A 126 5.30 -7.67 -12.90
CA ARG A 126 5.90 -8.73 -12.08
C ARG A 126 5.25 -8.80 -10.69
N ALA A 127 5.12 -7.66 -10.00
CA ALA A 127 4.50 -7.60 -8.69
C ALA A 127 3.02 -8.05 -8.72
N LEU A 128 2.25 -7.64 -9.73
CA LEU A 128 0.85 -8.08 -9.89
C LEU A 128 0.75 -9.58 -10.18
N LYS A 129 1.65 -10.12 -11.01
CA LYS A 129 1.71 -11.56 -11.30
C LYS A 129 2.05 -12.37 -10.05
N GLU A 130 3.02 -11.92 -9.27
CA GLU A 130 3.39 -12.56 -8.00
C GLU A 130 2.26 -12.49 -6.97
N PHE A 131 1.56 -11.35 -6.89
CA PHE A 131 0.39 -11.21 -6.03
C PHE A 131 -0.74 -12.16 -6.46
N ALA A 132 -1.06 -12.22 -7.76
CA ALA A 132 -2.07 -13.12 -8.29
C ALA A 132 -1.72 -14.59 -8.03
N ALA A 133 -0.44 -14.96 -8.07
CA ALA A 133 0.02 -16.31 -7.72
C ALA A 133 -0.17 -16.65 -6.23
N ARG A 134 -0.30 -15.64 -5.36
CA ARG A 134 -0.55 -15.80 -3.91
C ARG A 134 -2.03 -15.78 -3.54
N THR A 135 -2.92 -15.37 -4.44
CA THR A 135 -4.36 -15.42 -4.22
C THR A 135 -4.80 -16.86 -4.06
N LYS A 136 -5.51 -17.13 -2.96
CA LYS A 136 -6.06 -18.44 -2.61
C LYS A 136 -7.58 -18.44 -2.82
N PRO A 137 -8.19 -19.62 -3.01
CA PRO A 137 -9.63 -19.77 -2.88
C PRO A 137 -10.12 -19.19 -1.56
N THR A 138 -11.34 -18.66 -1.57
CA THR A 138 -11.95 -18.04 -0.39
C THR A 138 -12.09 -19.04 0.74
N LEU A 139 -12.63 -20.21 0.41
CA LEU A 139 -12.83 -21.28 1.38
C LEU A 139 -11.51 -22.04 1.58
N PRO A 140 -11.07 -22.23 2.83
CA PRO A 140 -9.88 -23.01 3.12
C PRO A 140 -10.03 -24.45 2.62
N ALA A 141 -8.90 -25.06 2.27
CA ALA A 141 -8.83 -26.47 1.96
C ALA A 141 -8.90 -27.27 3.27
N TRP A 142 -9.75 -28.30 3.31
CA TRP A 142 -9.87 -29.18 4.46
C TRP A 142 -9.13 -30.49 4.23
N ALA A 143 -8.82 -31.20 5.31
CA ALA A 143 -8.31 -32.56 5.21
C ALA A 143 -9.39 -33.48 4.60
N GLU A 144 -8.98 -34.47 3.82
CA GLU A 144 -9.91 -35.48 3.32
C GLU A 144 -10.57 -36.22 4.49
N GLY A 145 -11.89 -36.37 4.44
CA GLY A 145 -12.67 -37.00 5.52
C GLY A 145 -13.05 -36.07 6.67
N THR A 146 -12.83 -34.75 6.58
CA THR A 146 -13.45 -33.80 7.52
C THR A 146 -14.96 -33.90 7.44
N GLU A 147 -15.58 -34.36 8.51
CA GLU A 147 -17.04 -34.49 8.63
C GLU A 147 -17.64 -33.18 9.16
N ILE A 148 -18.67 -32.68 8.47
CA ILE A 148 -19.42 -31.50 8.90
C ILE A 148 -20.64 -31.96 9.69
N VAL A 149 -20.69 -31.56 10.96
CA VAL A 149 -21.77 -31.86 11.89
C VAL A 149 -22.72 -30.65 11.91
N PRO A 150 -23.94 -30.73 11.37
CA PRO A 150 -24.86 -29.59 11.30
C PRO A 150 -25.16 -28.95 12.66
N GLU A 151 -25.18 -29.76 13.73
CA GLU A 151 -25.41 -29.32 15.10
C GLU A 151 -24.26 -28.50 15.70
N ASP A 152 -23.16 -28.32 14.97
CA ASP A 152 -22.07 -27.43 15.34
C ASP A 152 -22.33 -25.97 14.93
N PHE A 153 -23.24 -25.72 13.99
CA PHE A 153 -23.61 -24.38 13.55
C PHE A 153 -24.80 -23.86 14.37
N LEU A 154 -24.52 -23.03 15.38
CA LEU A 154 -25.53 -22.58 16.34
C LEU A 154 -26.30 -21.33 15.87
N GLY A 155 -25.70 -20.56 14.96
CA GLY A 155 -26.33 -19.38 14.37
C GLY A 155 -25.32 -18.43 13.76
N VAL A 156 -25.78 -17.54 12.90
CA VAL A 156 -24.95 -16.53 12.25
C VAL A 156 -25.70 -15.23 12.09
N THR A 157 -25.00 -14.12 12.27
CA THR A 157 -25.52 -12.77 12.08
C THR A 157 -24.61 -12.03 11.11
N VAL A 158 -25.22 -11.36 10.13
CA VAL A 158 -24.52 -10.49 9.19
C VAL A 158 -24.91 -9.05 9.49
N SER A 159 -23.94 -8.16 9.61
CA SER A 159 -24.16 -6.76 9.97
C SER A 159 -23.31 -5.84 9.12
N ALA A 160 -23.93 -4.88 8.45
CA ALA A 160 -23.22 -3.82 7.76
C ALA A 160 -22.53 -2.90 8.79
N LEU A 161 -21.27 -2.57 8.55
CA LEU A 161 -20.44 -1.73 9.44
C LEU A 161 -20.36 -0.27 8.99
N ASN A 162 -20.87 0.06 7.80
CA ASN A 162 -20.78 1.42 7.25
C ASN A 162 -21.81 2.35 7.89
N ALA A 163 -21.38 3.58 8.20
CA ALA A 163 -22.24 4.63 8.74
C ALA A 163 -23.11 5.31 7.65
N ASP A 164 -22.74 5.15 6.37
CA ASP A 164 -23.17 6.02 5.27
C ASP A 164 -24.31 5.42 4.43
N GLY A 165 -24.81 4.23 4.78
CA GLY A 165 -25.95 3.58 4.13
C GLY A 165 -25.62 2.69 2.91
N LYS A 166 -24.37 2.66 2.43
CA LYS A 166 -23.89 1.65 1.48
C LYS A 166 -23.29 0.48 2.25
N ALA A 167 -23.72 -0.76 2.04
CA ALA A 167 -23.30 -1.91 2.83
C ALA A 167 -22.00 -2.56 2.35
N ASP A 168 -21.02 -1.75 1.93
CA ASP A 168 -19.78 -2.22 1.32
C ASP A 168 -18.83 -2.90 2.33
N LEU A 169 -18.94 -2.61 3.63
CA LEU A 169 -18.19 -3.29 4.70
C LEU A 169 -19.16 -4.04 5.60
N VAL A 170 -18.94 -5.35 5.75
CA VAL A 170 -19.84 -6.24 6.47
C VAL A 170 -19.05 -7.08 7.46
N GLU A 171 -19.58 -7.24 8.67
CA GLU A 171 -19.12 -8.21 9.64
C GLU A 171 -20.10 -9.38 9.75
N VAL A 172 -19.56 -10.59 9.67
CA VAL A 172 -20.27 -11.82 9.91
C VAL A 172 -19.84 -12.38 11.24
N THR A 173 -20.79 -12.52 12.16
CA THR A 173 -20.58 -13.15 13.45
C THR A 173 -21.23 -14.53 13.46
N ALA A 174 -20.42 -15.58 13.49
CA ALA A 174 -20.86 -16.97 13.53
C ALA A 174 -20.67 -17.55 14.95
N ASN A 175 -21.72 -18.18 15.47
CA ASN A 175 -21.71 -18.95 16.70
C ASN A 175 -21.62 -20.44 16.38
N LEU A 176 -20.63 -21.11 16.97
CA LEU A 176 -20.41 -22.54 16.79
C LEU A 176 -20.22 -23.26 18.13
N ARG A 177 -20.36 -24.59 18.11
CA ARG A 177 -19.97 -25.44 19.24
C ARG A 177 -18.48 -25.24 19.56
N ARG A 178 -18.14 -25.34 20.84
CA ARG A 178 -16.72 -25.32 21.26
C ARG A 178 -15.97 -26.50 20.67
N GLY A 179 -14.75 -26.26 20.17
CA GLY A 179 -13.88 -27.30 19.63
C GLY A 179 -14.01 -27.50 18.12
N VAL A 180 -14.92 -26.77 17.45
CA VAL A 180 -14.96 -26.70 15.99
C VAL A 180 -13.66 -26.06 15.48
N ASP A 181 -13.14 -26.62 14.39
CA ASP A 181 -11.93 -26.15 13.75
C ASP A 181 -12.09 -24.72 13.17
N ALA A 182 -11.01 -23.94 13.21
CA ALA A 182 -11.02 -22.55 12.77
C ALA A 182 -11.34 -22.41 11.27
N ASP A 183 -10.91 -23.35 10.43
CA ASP A 183 -11.18 -23.33 8.99
C ASP A 183 -12.66 -23.64 8.72
N ILE A 184 -13.25 -24.59 9.46
CA ILE A 184 -14.70 -24.86 9.40
C ILE A 184 -15.50 -23.62 9.82
N ALA A 185 -15.09 -23.00 10.92
CA ALA A 185 -15.76 -21.83 11.46
C ALA A 185 -15.66 -20.62 10.52
N PHE A 186 -14.50 -20.41 9.89
CA PHE A 186 -14.33 -19.39 8.86
C PHE A 186 -15.12 -19.70 7.58
N SER A 187 -15.17 -20.96 7.15
CA SER A 187 -16.01 -21.39 6.03
C SER A 187 -17.49 -21.10 6.30
N TYR A 188 -17.97 -21.34 7.51
CA TYR A 188 -19.36 -21.02 7.87
C TYR A 188 -19.65 -19.52 7.79
N ALA A 189 -18.78 -18.67 8.33
CA ALA A 189 -18.91 -17.22 8.20
C ALA A 189 -18.90 -16.76 6.72
N THR A 190 -18.04 -17.37 5.89
CA THR A 190 -17.95 -17.07 4.46
C THR A 190 -19.19 -17.53 3.70
N CYS A 191 -19.74 -18.70 4.02
CA CYS A 191 -20.99 -19.21 3.43
C CYS A 191 -22.20 -18.35 3.80
N ALA A 192 -22.28 -17.88 5.04
CA ALA A 192 -23.29 -16.95 5.48
C ALA A 192 -23.20 -15.61 4.75
N LEU A 193 -21.98 -15.08 4.56
CA LEU A 193 -21.77 -13.89 3.75
C LEU A 193 -22.26 -14.09 2.32
N ALA A 194 -21.97 -15.24 1.69
CA ALA A 194 -22.35 -15.50 0.31
C ALA A 194 -23.89 -15.52 0.14
N GLY A 195 -24.62 -16.09 1.09
CA GLY A 195 -26.09 -16.05 1.11
C GLY A 195 -26.61 -14.62 1.18
N TRP A 196 -26.13 -13.86 2.16
CA TRP A 196 -26.49 -12.45 2.34
C TRP A 196 -26.11 -11.58 1.13
N ALA A 197 -24.91 -11.76 0.57
CA ALA A 197 -24.41 -11.00 -0.57
C ALA A 197 -25.27 -11.23 -1.82
N LYS A 198 -25.76 -12.46 -2.03
CA LYS A 198 -26.69 -12.77 -3.12
C LYS A 198 -28.01 -12.02 -2.97
N GLU A 199 -28.55 -11.94 -1.77
CA GLU A 199 -29.78 -11.19 -1.50
C GLU A 199 -29.60 -9.67 -1.67
N ASN A 200 -28.39 -9.17 -1.42
CA ASN A 200 -28.05 -7.75 -1.51
C ASN A 200 -27.41 -7.35 -2.85
N GLY A 201 -27.26 -8.29 -3.80
CA GLY A 201 -26.80 -8.02 -5.16
C GLY A 201 -25.28 -7.81 -5.31
N SER A 202 -24.46 -8.24 -4.35
CA SER A 202 -22.99 -8.13 -4.44
C SER A 202 -22.38 -9.39 -5.05
N GLU A 203 -21.54 -9.21 -6.08
CA GLU A 203 -20.90 -10.33 -6.80
C GLU A 203 -19.63 -10.85 -6.09
N TYR A 204 -18.92 -9.95 -5.40
CA TYR A 204 -17.63 -10.26 -4.78
C TYR A 204 -17.55 -9.82 -3.32
N GLY A 205 -16.74 -10.54 -2.54
CA GLY A 205 -16.38 -10.16 -1.17
C GLY A 205 -14.91 -10.42 -0.88
N ARG A 206 -14.16 -9.39 -0.46
CA ARG A 206 -12.77 -9.51 -0.03
C ARG A 206 -12.68 -9.68 1.47
N HIS A 207 -12.02 -10.74 1.91
CA HIS A 207 -11.74 -10.95 3.33
C HIS A 207 -10.76 -9.89 3.87
N ILE A 208 -11.10 -9.27 5.01
CA ILE A 208 -10.28 -8.26 5.69
C ILE A 208 -9.66 -8.83 6.97
N ARG A 209 -10.48 -9.42 7.84
CA ARG A 209 -10.02 -9.98 9.12
C ARG A 209 -10.93 -11.09 9.61
N THR A 210 -10.39 -11.94 10.47
CA THR A 210 -11.15 -12.89 11.29
C THR A 210 -10.67 -12.77 12.72
N LEU A 211 -11.61 -12.63 13.66
CA LEU A 211 -11.37 -12.68 15.09
C LEU A 211 -12.07 -13.91 15.66
N GLN A 212 -11.44 -14.52 16.67
CA GLN A 212 -11.97 -15.69 17.36
C GLN A 212 -12.07 -15.38 18.85
N ASP A 213 -13.20 -15.72 19.45
CA ASP A 213 -13.46 -15.58 20.88
C ASP A 213 -14.20 -16.83 21.39
N THR A 214 -14.22 -17.03 22.71
CA THR A 214 -15.01 -18.08 23.37
C THR A 214 -15.90 -17.46 24.44
N ARG A 215 -17.22 -17.52 24.24
CA ARG A 215 -18.22 -16.95 25.15
C ARG A 215 -19.29 -17.97 25.50
N ASP A 216 -19.66 -18.05 26.77
CA ASP A 216 -20.65 -19.00 27.29
C ASP A 216 -20.40 -20.45 26.86
N GLY A 217 -19.12 -20.80 26.68
CA GLY A 217 -18.73 -22.11 26.23
C GLY A 217 -19.04 -22.42 24.76
N LYS A 218 -19.22 -21.39 23.94
CA LYS A 218 -19.39 -21.46 22.48
C LYS A 218 -18.21 -20.78 21.80
N LEU A 219 -17.90 -21.23 20.59
CA LEU A 219 -16.92 -20.59 19.73
C LEU A 219 -17.62 -19.44 18.98
N LEU A 220 -17.08 -18.22 19.07
CA LEU A 220 -17.55 -17.06 18.33
C LEU A 220 -16.49 -16.67 17.30
N ILE A 221 -16.88 -16.57 16.04
CA ILE A 221 -16.03 -16.04 14.97
C ILE A 221 -16.63 -14.75 14.43
N GLY A 222 -15.85 -13.68 14.41
CA GLY A 222 -16.19 -12.42 13.75
C GLY A 222 -15.30 -12.21 12.53
N ALA A 223 -15.86 -12.33 11.33
CA ALA A 223 -15.14 -12.15 10.07
C ALA A 223 -15.65 -10.90 9.34
N ALA A 224 -14.74 -10.00 8.96
CA ALA A 224 -15.09 -8.78 8.24
C ALA A 224 -14.68 -8.87 6.76
N PHE A 225 -15.56 -8.37 5.90
CA PHE A 225 -15.44 -8.44 4.45
C PHE A 225 -15.80 -7.12 3.79
N LEU A 226 -15.08 -6.79 2.72
CA LEU A 226 -15.41 -5.69 1.84
C LEU A 226 -16.11 -6.23 0.59
N LEU A 227 -17.34 -5.81 0.34
CA LEU A 227 -18.14 -6.19 -0.83
C LEU A 227 -17.84 -5.29 -2.02
N SER A 228 -17.99 -5.85 -3.21
CA SER A 228 -17.79 -5.13 -4.47
C SER A 228 -18.55 -5.79 -5.63
N ASP A 229 -18.92 -4.98 -6.62
CA ASP A 229 -19.49 -5.44 -7.89
C ASP A 229 -18.41 -5.94 -8.86
N SER A 230 -17.15 -5.60 -8.62
CA SER A 230 -16.02 -6.01 -9.47
C SER A 230 -15.00 -6.78 -8.64
N LYS A 231 -14.31 -7.75 -9.27
CA LYS A 231 -13.34 -8.60 -8.58
C LYS A 231 -12.23 -7.76 -7.93
N PRO A 232 -12.19 -7.67 -6.59
CA PRO A 232 -11.18 -6.86 -5.92
C PRO A 232 -9.83 -7.58 -5.90
N LEU A 233 -8.75 -6.81 -5.81
CA LEU A 233 -7.45 -7.38 -5.46
C LEU A 233 -7.48 -7.87 -4.02
N GLY A 234 -7.06 -9.11 -3.79
CA GLY A 234 -7.00 -9.71 -2.45
C GLY A 234 -6.35 -11.08 -2.44
N LEU A 235 -5.84 -11.47 -1.27
CA LEU A 235 -5.32 -12.82 -1.05
C LEU A 235 -6.43 -13.86 -0.90
N ARG A 236 -7.62 -13.43 -0.46
CA ARG A 236 -8.84 -14.24 -0.37
C ARG A 236 -10.02 -13.40 -0.83
N VAL A 237 -10.55 -13.78 -1.99
CA VAL A 237 -11.68 -13.11 -2.65
C VAL A 237 -12.76 -14.14 -2.86
N MET A 238 -13.95 -13.85 -2.35
CA MET A 238 -15.20 -14.57 -2.53
C MET A 238 -15.84 -14.17 -3.84
N GLU A 239 -16.26 -15.15 -4.61
CA GLU A 239 -17.23 -14.97 -5.71
C GLU A 239 -18.55 -15.58 -5.22
N THR A 240 -19.62 -14.79 -5.18
CA THR A 240 -20.85 -15.12 -4.44
C THR A 240 -21.47 -16.45 -4.91
N GLU A 241 -21.71 -16.61 -6.21
CA GLU A 241 -22.36 -17.82 -6.74
C GLU A 241 -21.49 -19.08 -6.65
N ASP A 242 -20.18 -18.92 -6.85
CA ASP A 242 -19.20 -20.00 -6.74
C ASP A 242 -19.06 -20.49 -5.31
N THR A 243 -19.02 -19.56 -4.37
CA THR A 243 -18.98 -19.86 -2.93
C THR A 243 -20.26 -20.57 -2.50
N LEU A 244 -21.45 -20.11 -2.92
CA LEU A 244 -22.71 -20.78 -2.61
C LEU A 244 -22.80 -22.21 -3.17
N ARG A 245 -22.24 -22.45 -4.35
CA ARG A 245 -22.14 -23.80 -4.92
C ARG A 245 -21.24 -24.67 -4.05
N GLU A 246 -20.10 -24.15 -3.64
CA GLU A 246 -19.14 -24.88 -2.81
C GLU A 246 -19.66 -25.14 -1.39
N CYS A 247 -20.33 -24.17 -0.77
CA CYS A 247 -20.99 -24.32 0.53
C CYS A 247 -22.02 -25.46 0.52
N ARG A 248 -22.85 -25.53 -0.54
CA ARG A 248 -23.81 -26.62 -0.74
C ARG A 248 -23.13 -27.97 -0.92
N ALA A 249 -22.04 -28.01 -1.70
CA ALA A 249 -21.27 -29.25 -1.88
C ALA A 249 -20.61 -29.73 -0.58
N ARG A 250 -20.20 -28.80 0.29
CA ARG A 250 -19.59 -29.07 1.61
C ARG A 250 -20.61 -29.28 2.73
N GLY A 251 -21.91 -29.13 2.48
CA GLY A 251 -22.96 -29.27 3.49
C GLY A 251 -22.99 -28.15 4.53
N ILE A 252 -22.38 -26.99 4.24
CA ILE A 252 -22.37 -25.83 5.15
C ILE A 252 -23.61 -24.97 4.87
N PRO A 253 -24.39 -24.61 5.90
CA PRO A 253 -25.51 -23.70 5.73
C PRO A 253 -25.05 -22.31 5.29
N ALA A 254 -25.72 -21.76 4.28
CA ALA A 254 -25.67 -20.34 3.92
C ALA A 254 -26.86 -19.62 4.56
N ALA A 255 -26.67 -18.36 4.94
CA ALA A 255 -27.69 -17.53 5.58
C ALA A 255 -28.75 -17.07 4.58
#